data_AF-A0AAJ6B9L1-F1
#
_entry.id   AF-A0AAJ6B9L1-F1
#
_cell.length_a   1.000
_cell.length_b   1.000
_cell.length_c   1.000
_cell.angle_alpha   90.00
_cell.angle_beta   90.00
_cell.angle_gamma   90.00
#
_symmetry.space_group_name_H-M   'P 1'
#
loop_
_entity.id
_entity.type
_entity.pdbx_description
1 polymer ?
#
loop_
_entity_poly.entity_id
_entity_poly.type
_entity_poly.pdbx_seq_one_letter_code
_entity_poly.pdbx_strand_id
1 'polypeptide(L)'
;MELNSCSTATVAPVTLRFGVFFDGTGNNQHNAIPADASGGTGASYANALSNVALLHALYPVQGADTGGAKVFLKCYVEGVGTLAGEADGAYASATGRGHTGVQARVAEALAALAGQLRDWRQAHPQAVLAQVEFDLLGFSRGAAAARHMANLLHDDGGRLLQVPCAITVNFIGLFDTVAAIIAPLQGDFDPADDRHGGLRLGLGAGIARHVVQLVAADEQRHNFPLVSSGHDIVLPGVHSNIGGGYPETSLEQVLLCKPQSQRVPLGACADQTRAYANVNALFASAFAGLGAQVVSWEEAIAGGRHDEAQKQVYAAVYREREVAGQLSRVYLSVMRELAVRADVPFEPLGGQAEHGLPAELLEISRKLHAFALGECEQPGLTEDEQRLLRDRYVHASANWNALKGLRNSVLDVLFINRPGAEGRVVHANPLA
;
A
#
# COMPACT_ATOMS: atom_id res chain seq x y z
N MET A 1 37.67 16.79 -58.90
CA MET A 1 37.74 15.77 -57.83
C MET A 1 37.48 16.48 -56.53
N GLU A 2 36.22 16.60 -56.15
CA GLU A 2 35.87 17.02 -54.79
C GLU A 2 35.76 15.75 -53.95
N LEU A 3 36.63 15.64 -52.95
CA LEU A 3 36.60 14.57 -51.97
C LEU A 3 35.44 14.88 -51.00
N ASN A 4 34.32 14.17 -51.17
CA ASN A 4 33.25 14.12 -50.19
C ASN A 4 33.84 13.62 -48.85
N SER A 5 33.99 14.52 -47.88
CA SER A 5 34.23 14.12 -46.49
C SER A 5 32.95 13.46 -45.97
N CYS A 6 32.92 12.14 -45.99
CA CYS A 6 31.90 11.37 -45.30
C CYS A 6 32.12 11.56 -43.80
N SER A 7 31.43 12.53 -43.22
CA SER A 7 31.31 12.68 -41.76
C SER A 7 30.63 11.41 -41.25
N THR A 8 31.41 10.49 -40.70
CA THR A 8 30.91 9.39 -39.89
C THR A 8 30.24 10.01 -38.67
N ALA A 9 28.92 10.25 -38.75
CA ALA A 9 28.14 10.68 -37.62
C ALA A 9 28.30 9.61 -36.52
N THR A 10 29.09 9.92 -35.49
CA THR A 10 29.22 9.11 -34.29
C THR A 10 27.85 8.96 -33.67
N VAL A 11 27.27 7.75 -33.76
CA VAL A 11 26.01 7.43 -33.12
C VAL A 11 26.21 7.54 -31.62
N ALA A 12 25.48 8.45 -30.97
CA ALA A 12 25.55 8.61 -29.53
C ALA A 12 25.00 7.34 -28.85
N PRO A 13 25.72 6.78 -27.85
CA PRO A 13 25.19 5.70 -27.03
C PRO A 13 23.99 6.20 -26.22
N VAL A 14 22.92 5.41 -26.20
CA VAL A 14 21.67 5.74 -25.51
C VAL A 14 21.49 4.85 -24.29
N THR A 15 21.06 5.45 -23.19
CA THR A 15 20.55 4.75 -22.00
C THR A 15 19.03 4.83 -21.99
N LEU A 16 18.35 3.70 -21.91
CA LEU A 16 16.91 3.65 -21.67
C LEU A 16 16.65 3.50 -20.18
N ARG A 17 15.86 4.38 -19.60
CA ARG A 17 15.54 4.35 -18.17
C ARG A 17 14.04 4.15 -17.94
N PHE A 18 13.69 3.04 -17.30
CA PHE A 18 12.32 2.61 -17.07
C PHE A 18 11.89 2.89 -15.62
N GLY A 19 10.85 3.68 -15.44
CA GLY A 19 10.11 3.74 -14.18
C GLY A 19 9.02 2.67 -14.15
N VAL A 20 9.08 1.75 -13.19
CA VAL A 20 8.09 0.67 -13.02
C VAL A 20 7.39 0.84 -11.70
N PHE A 21 6.06 0.97 -11.75
CA PHE A 21 5.23 1.37 -10.63
C PHE A 21 4.20 0.29 -10.31
N PHE A 22 4.38 -0.42 -9.20
CA PHE A 22 3.49 -1.50 -8.77
C PHE A 22 2.56 -1.03 -7.64
N ASP A 23 1.27 -0.86 -7.92
CA ASP A 23 0.34 -0.39 -6.89
C ASP A 23 -0.07 -1.49 -5.90
N GLY A 24 -0.59 -1.06 -4.75
CA GLY A 24 -1.16 -1.87 -3.71
C GLY A 24 -2.48 -2.52 -4.10
N THR A 25 -2.91 -3.44 -3.25
CA THR A 25 -4.13 -4.24 -3.41
C THR A 25 -5.37 -3.38 -3.53
N GLY A 26 -6.23 -3.64 -4.53
CA GLY A 26 -7.49 -2.91 -4.66
C GLY A 26 -7.34 -1.46 -5.14
N ASN A 27 -6.11 -1.01 -5.39
CA ASN A 27 -5.87 0.28 -6.01
C ASN A 27 -5.85 0.13 -7.52
N ASN A 28 -6.53 1.06 -8.18
CA ASN A 28 -6.50 1.20 -9.62
C ASN A 28 -6.56 2.68 -10.00
N GLN A 29 -5.63 3.12 -10.85
CA GLN A 29 -5.54 4.53 -11.28
C GLN A 29 -6.80 5.00 -12.05
N HIS A 30 -7.56 4.06 -12.61
CA HIS A 30 -8.77 4.30 -13.41
C HIS A 30 -10.08 4.15 -12.62
N ASN A 31 -10.06 3.55 -11.43
CA ASN A 31 -11.26 3.36 -10.59
C ASN A 31 -11.36 4.39 -9.45
N ALA A 32 -10.42 5.34 -9.34
CA ALA A 32 -10.51 6.43 -8.38
C ALA A 32 -11.70 7.35 -8.75
N ILE A 33 -12.83 7.17 -8.06
CA ILE A 33 -14.05 7.93 -8.33
C ILE A 33 -13.84 9.38 -7.84
N PRO A 34 -14.13 10.41 -8.66
CA PRO A 34 -14.15 11.79 -8.20
C PRO A 34 -15.12 11.96 -7.02
N ALA A 35 -14.76 12.80 -6.05
CA ALA A 35 -15.50 13.01 -4.80
C ALA A 35 -16.99 13.41 -4.99
N ASP A 36 -17.35 13.85 -6.20
CA ASP A 36 -18.60 14.55 -6.52
C ASP A 36 -19.79 13.60 -6.80
N ALA A 37 -19.60 12.28 -6.75
CA ALA A 37 -20.59 11.30 -7.22
C ALA A 37 -21.25 10.43 -6.11
N SER A 38 -21.27 10.85 -4.84
CA SER A 38 -21.88 10.06 -3.75
C SER A 38 -23.03 10.75 -3.02
N GLY A 39 -24.07 11.08 -3.77
CA GLY A 39 -25.40 11.27 -3.20
C GLY A 39 -26.05 9.92 -2.86
N GLY A 40 -25.92 9.49 -1.60
CA GLY A 40 -26.82 8.50 -1.00
C GLY A 40 -26.29 7.05 -0.90
N THR A 41 -26.40 6.52 0.33
CA THR A 41 -26.32 5.11 0.73
C THR A 41 -24.95 4.41 0.61
N GLY A 42 -24.21 4.37 1.73
CA GLY A 42 -23.26 3.31 2.07
C GLY A 42 -22.16 3.02 1.04
N ALA A 43 -21.31 4.01 0.74
CA ALA A 43 -20.15 3.83 -0.13
C ALA A 43 -19.05 3.01 0.59
N SER A 44 -19.12 1.69 0.47
CA SER A 44 -18.01 0.79 0.76
C SER A 44 -16.99 0.92 -0.38
N TYR A 45 -15.83 1.52 -0.10
CA TYR A 45 -14.62 1.58 -0.95
C TYR A 45 -14.65 2.53 -2.18
N ALA A 46 -14.84 3.84 -1.97
CA ALA A 46 -14.29 4.82 -2.90
C ALA A 46 -12.82 5.07 -2.53
N ASN A 47 -11.88 4.52 -3.31
CA ASN A 47 -10.44 4.66 -3.05
C ASN A 47 -9.89 5.92 -3.76
N ALA A 48 -9.09 6.71 -3.06
CA ALA A 48 -8.27 7.74 -3.70
C ALA A 48 -7.04 7.13 -4.39
N LEU A 49 -6.32 7.95 -5.14
CA LEU A 49 -5.04 7.53 -5.73
C LEU A 49 -4.02 7.18 -4.64
N SER A 50 -3.23 6.14 -4.92
CA SER A 50 -2.07 5.78 -4.11
C SER A 50 -0.88 6.70 -4.38
N ASN A 51 0.10 6.69 -3.49
CA ASN A 51 1.37 7.37 -3.71
C ASN A 51 2.13 6.79 -4.91
N VAL A 52 1.92 5.51 -5.26
CA VAL A 52 2.52 4.89 -6.45
C VAL A 52 1.91 5.49 -7.73
N ALA A 53 0.59 5.65 -7.78
CA ALA A 53 -0.10 6.29 -8.90
C ALA A 53 0.30 7.77 -9.05
N LEU A 54 0.39 8.50 -7.94
CA LEU A 54 0.83 9.90 -7.94
C LEU A 54 2.30 10.04 -8.40
N LEU A 55 3.21 9.17 -7.95
CA LEU A 55 4.60 9.16 -8.43
C LEU A 55 4.69 8.79 -9.91
N HIS A 56 3.88 7.82 -10.38
CA HIS A 56 3.82 7.47 -11.79
C HIS A 56 3.41 8.67 -12.67
N ALA A 57 2.47 9.49 -12.19
CA ALA A 57 2.05 10.71 -12.89
C ALA A 57 3.19 11.75 -12.98
N LEU A 58 4.03 11.84 -11.95
CA LEU A 58 5.19 12.74 -11.89
C LEU A 58 6.41 12.23 -12.69
N TYR A 59 6.43 10.96 -13.10
CA TYR A 59 7.53 10.40 -13.88
C TYR A 59 7.44 10.86 -15.35
N PRO A 60 8.57 11.16 -16.03
CA PRO A 60 8.57 11.74 -17.37
C PRO A 60 7.77 10.92 -18.38
N VAL A 61 7.16 11.63 -19.34
CA VAL A 61 6.44 11.01 -20.43
C VAL A 61 7.43 10.32 -21.38
N GLN A 62 6.98 9.22 -21.98
CA GLN A 62 7.74 8.42 -22.93
C GLN A 62 8.38 9.27 -24.03
N GLY A 63 9.70 9.16 -24.17
CA GLY A 63 10.46 9.88 -25.19
C GLY A 63 10.91 11.29 -24.81
N ALA A 64 10.79 11.70 -23.55
CA ALA A 64 11.44 12.92 -23.05
C ALA A 64 12.96 12.80 -23.26
N ASP A 65 13.48 13.56 -24.23
CA ASP A 65 14.88 13.54 -24.61
C ASP A 65 15.65 14.61 -23.82
N THR A 66 16.65 14.18 -23.04
CA THR A 66 17.53 15.08 -22.27
C THR A 66 18.84 15.37 -23.02
N GLY A 67 18.74 15.60 -24.33
CA GLY A 67 19.90 15.94 -25.17
C GLY A 67 20.59 14.74 -25.83
N GLY A 68 19.85 13.69 -26.14
CA GLY A 68 20.20 12.57 -27.01
C GLY A 68 20.74 11.31 -26.32
N ALA A 69 21.06 11.38 -25.01
CA ALA A 69 21.78 10.31 -24.32
C ALA A 69 20.92 9.45 -23.38
N LYS A 70 19.80 9.97 -22.86
CA LYS A 70 18.88 9.25 -21.96
C LYS A 70 17.44 9.39 -22.45
N VAL A 71 16.75 8.27 -22.56
CA VAL A 71 15.33 8.20 -22.92
C VAL A 71 14.55 7.57 -21.77
N PHE A 72 13.48 8.23 -21.36
CA PHE A 72 12.62 7.76 -20.26
C PHE A 72 11.40 7.02 -20.77
N LEU A 73 11.09 5.93 -20.09
CA LEU A 73 9.93 5.08 -20.33
C LEU A 73 9.28 4.76 -18.98
N LYS A 74 7.98 4.49 -18.96
CA LYS A 74 7.29 4.11 -17.73
C LYS A 74 6.24 3.03 -17.95
N CYS A 75 6.05 2.23 -16.92
CA CYS A 75 5.06 1.16 -16.86
C CYS A 75 4.37 1.23 -15.50
N TYR A 76 3.07 1.37 -15.51
CA TYR A 76 2.23 1.27 -14.33
C TYR A 76 1.55 -0.08 -14.31
N VAL A 77 1.58 -0.73 -13.15
CA VAL A 77 1.04 -2.06 -12.92
C VAL A 77 0.00 -1.96 -11.82
N GLU A 78 -1.24 -2.27 -12.21
CA GLU A 78 -2.39 -2.23 -11.31
C GLU A 78 -2.23 -3.21 -10.13
N GLY A 79 -2.92 -2.89 -9.03
CA GLY A 79 -2.92 -3.70 -7.83
C GLY A 79 -3.24 -5.18 -8.06
N VAL A 80 -2.66 -6.05 -7.23
CA VAL A 80 -3.11 -7.45 -7.12
C VAL A 80 -4.57 -7.45 -6.66
N GLY A 81 -5.48 -7.98 -7.48
CA GLY A 81 -6.91 -8.05 -7.16
C GLY A 81 -7.83 -7.13 -7.95
N THR A 82 -7.27 -6.26 -8.81
CA THR A 82 -8.04 -5.36 -9.69
C THR A 82 -7.84 -5.75 -11.16
N LEU A 83 -8.81 -5.45 -12.01
CA LEU A 83 -8.66 -5.51 -13.47
C LEU A 83 -8.97 -4.12 -14.02
N ALA A 84 -8.21 -3.66 -15.02
CA ALA A 84 -8.40 -2.34 -15.60
C ALA A 84 -9.81 -2.20 -16.19
N GLY A 85 -10.62 -1.28 -15.67
CA GLY A 85 -11.97 -1.00 -16.16
C GLY A 85 -13.06 -1.99 -15.75
N GLU A 86 -12.79 -2.94 -14.85
CA GLU A 86 -13.82 -3.83 -14.28
C GLU A 86 -14.08 -3.51 -12.80
N ALA A 87 -15.31 -3.80 -12.35
CA ALA A 87 -15.71 -3.64 -10.96
C ALA A 87 -14.86 -4.53 -10.05
N ASP A 88 -14.37 -3.97 -8.94
CA ASP A 88 -13.53 -4.67 -7.98
C ASP A 88 -14.25 -5.90 -7.42
N GLY A 89 -13.94 -7.07 -7.96
CA GLY A 89 -14.47 -8.32 -7.47
C GLY A 89 -13.88 -8.60 -6.10
N ALA A 90 -14.67 -8.42 -5.04
CA ALA A 90 -14.32 -8.78 -3.65
C ALA A 90 -13.81 -10.24 -3.48
N TYR A 91 -14.02 -11.08 -4.50
CA TYR A 91 -13.56 -12.47 -4.57
C TYR A 91 -12.19 -12.64 -5.26
N ALA A 92 -11.79 -11.74 -6.16
CA ALA A 92 -10.52 -11.79 -6.89
C ALA A 92 -9.34 -11.13 -6.13
N SER A 93 -9.64 -10.26 -5.17
CA SER A 93 -8.68 -9.48 -4.38
C SER A 93 -7.93 -10.31 -3.32
N ALA A 94 -8.42 -11.52 -3.03
CA ALA A 94 -8.00 -12.33 -1.89
C ALA A 94 -7.19 -13.58 -2.26
N THR A 95 -7.16 -14.04 -3.52
CA THR A 95 -6.54 -15.33 -3.84
C THR A 95 -5.02 -15.29 -3.88
N GLY A 96 -4.40 -14.18 -4.31
CA GLY A 96 -2.93 -14.03 -4.45
C GLY A 96 -2.24 -15.10 -5.34
N ARG A 97 -2.97 -16.10 -5.80
CA ARG A 97 -2.59 -17.29 -6.56
C ARG A 97 -3.45 -17.31 -7.82
N GLY A 98 -2.78 -17.41 -8.97
CA GLY A 98 -3.40 -17.36 -10.30
C GLY A 98 -2.97 -16.11 -11.09
N HIS A 99 -3.71 -15.82 -12.17
CA HIS A 99 -3.43 -14.76 -13.14
C HIS A 99 -3.32 -13.32 -12.58
N THR A 100 -3.67 -13.09 -11.31
CA THR A 100 -3.65 -11.78 -10.64
C THR A 100 -2.64 -11.67 -9.51
N GLY A 101 -1.87 -12.73 -9.19
CA GLY A 101 -0.88 -12.72 -8.11
C GLY A 101 0.37 -11.87 -8.39
N VAL A 102 1.23 -11.68 -7.38
CA VAL A 102 2.46 -10.87 -7.50
C VAL A 102 3.35 -11.31 -8.67
N GLN A 103 3.57 -12.62 -8.83
CA GLN A 103 4.36 -13.17 -9.96
C GLN A 103 3.74 -12.83 -11.32
N ALA A 104 2.40 -12.88 -11.43
CA ALA A 104 1.71 -12.55 -12.67
C ALA A 104 1.85 -11.06 -13.02
N ARG A 105 1.74 -10.17 -12.03
CA ARG A 105 1.98 -8.73 -12.20
C ARG A 105 3.40 -8.41 -12.63
N VAL A 106 4.39 -9.10 -12.08
CA VAL A 106 5.79 -8.96 -12.51
C VAL A 106 5.96 -9.48 -13.94
N ALA A 107 5.34 -10.60 -14.30
CA ALA A 107 5.40 -11.13 -15.67
C ALA A 107 4.73 -10.19 -16.68
N GLU A 108 3.58 -9.60 -16.34
CA GLU A 108 2.89 -8.58 -17.13
C GLU A 108 3.78 -7.35 -17.35
N ALA A 109 4.41 -6.84 -16.29
CA ALA A 109 5.35 -5.73 -16.37
C ALA A 109 6.53 -6.04 -17.30
N LEU A 110 7.19 -7.20 -17.11
CA LEU A 110 8.32 -7.61 -17.95
C LEU A 110 7.93 -7.75 -19.43
N ALA A 111 6.74 -8.29 -19.71
CA ALA A 111 6.22 -8.40 -21.08
C ALA A 111 5.96 -7.03 -21.71
N ALA A 112 5.34 -6.10 -20.96
CA ALA A 112 5.10 -4.73 -21.40
C ALA A 112 6.41 -3.98 -21.68
N LEU A 113 7.40 -4.10 -20.79
CA LEU A 113 8.72 -3.49 -20.94
C LEU A 113 9.47 -4.05 -22.16
N ALA A 114 9.43 -5.37 -22.37
CA ALA A 114 9.99 -6.00 -23.55
C ALA A 114 9.30 -5.51 -24.84
N GLY A 115 7.99 -5.23 -24.79
CA GLY A 115 7.25 -4.57 -25.86
C GLY A 115 7.77 -3.17 -26.15
N GLN A 116 7.76 -2.28 -25.14
CA GLN A 116 8.24 -0.89 -25.27
C GLN A 116 9.67 -0.81 -25.80
N LEU A 117 10.54 -1.72 -25.35
CA LEU A 117 11.91 -1.82 -25.81
C LEU A 117 12.01 -2.23 -27.28
N ARG A 118 11.21 -3.22 -27.72
CA ARG A 118 11.18 -3.61 -29.14
C ARG A 118 10.69 -2.46 -30.01
N ASP A 119 9.61 -1.79 -29.60
CA ASP A 119 9.03 -0.67 -30.33
C ASP A 119 10.02 0.49 -30.44
N TRP A 120 10.73 0.80 -29.34
CA TRP A 120 11.77 1.82 -29.35
C TRP A 120 12.93 1.44 -30.29
N ARG A 121 13.41 0.20 -30.26
CA ARG A 121 14.50 -0.26 -31.15
C ARG A 121 14.09 -0.22 -32.63
N GLN A 122 12.80 -0.49 -32.93
CA GLN A 122 12.27 -0.38 -34.29
C GLN A 122 12.15 1.08 -34.75
N ALA A 123 11.75 1.98 -33.85
CA ALA A 123 11.66 3.42 -34.13
C ALA A 123 13.04 4.09 -34.26
N HIS A 124 14.07 3.53 -33.60
CA HIS A 124 15.43 4.09 -33.57
C HIS A 124 16.49 3.09 -34.06
N PRO A 125 16.44 2.65 -35.34
CA PRO A 125 17.30 1.58 -35.86
C PRO A 125 18.79 1.93 -35.91
N GLN A 126 19.11 3.23 -35.90
CA GLN A 126 20.48 3.71 -35.87
C GLN A 126 21.02 3.94 -34.46
N ALA A 127 20.19 3.87 -33.41
CA ALA A 127 20.65 4.12 -32.04
C ALA A 127 21.40 2.92 -31.46
N VAL A 128 22.48 3.19 -30.73
CA VAL A 128 23.23 2.16 -29.99
C VAL A 128 22.75 2.15 -28.55
N LEU A 129 22.01 1.10 -28.17
CA LEU A 129 21.58 0.90 -26.78
C LEU A 129 22.78 0.47 -25.92
N ALA A 130 23.25 1.37 -25.06
CA ALA A 130 24.41 1.13 -24.22
C ALA A 130 24.05 0.53 -22.86
N GLN A 131 22.90 0.92 -22.29
CA GLN A 131 22.48 0.49 -20.96
C GLN A 131 20.96 0.58 -20.82
N VAL A 132 20.40 -0.28 -19.98
CA VAL A 132 19.03 -0.15 -19.48
C VAL A 132 19.07 0.06 -17.96
N GLU A 133 18.43 1.13 -17.49
CA GLU A 133 18.29 1.46 -16.07
C GLU A 133 16.84 1.32 -15.61
N PHE A 134 16.64 0.93 -14.35
CA PHE A 134 15.32 0.78 -13.73
C PHE A 134 15.18 1.62 -12.46
N ASP A 135 14.03 2.27 -12.31
CA ASP A 135 13.52 2.78 -11.04
C ASP A 135 12.26 1.99 -10.70
N LEU A 136 12.30 1.21 -9.62
CA LEU A 136 11.22 0.33 -9.21
C LEU A 136 10.53 0.93 -7.98
N LEU A 137 9.23 1.19 -8.09
CA LEU A 137 8.44 1.69 -6.99
C LEU A 137 7.27 0.76 -6.72
N GLY A 138 6.92 0.57 -5.44
CA GLY A 138 5.73 -0.20 -5.12
C GLY A 138 5.18 -0.01 -3.72
N PHE A 139 3.90 -0.29 -3.58
CA PHE A 139 3.17 -0.21 -2.30
C PHE A 139 2.58 -1.57 -1.93
N SER A 140 2.70 -1.99 -0.66
CA SER A 140 2.06 -3.20 -0.13
C SER A 140 2.54 -4.45 -0.88
N ARG A 141 1.63 -5.19 -1.52
CA ARG A 141 1.95 -6.31 -2.44
C ARG A 141 2.67 -5.84 -3.70
N GLY A 142 2.44 -4.62 -4.16
CA GLY A 142 3.22 -4.01 -5.23
C GLY A 142 4.68 -3.77 -4.82
N ALA A 143 4.96 -3.47 -3.56
CA ALA A 143 6.33 -3.42 -3.05
C ALA A 143 7.00 -4.81 -3.08
N ALA A 144 6.24 -5.87 -2.76
CA ALA A 144 6.72 -7.25 -2.93
C ALA A 144 6.98 -7.59 -4.41
N ALA A 145 6.16 -7.09 -5.33
CA ALA A 145 6.38 -7.21 -6.78
C ALA A 145 7.66 -6.50 -7.22
N ALA A 146 7.89 -5.26 -6.75
CA ALA A 146 9.11 -4.50 -7.03
C ALA A 146 10.36 -5.24 -6.53
N ARG A 147 10.34 -5.78 -5.31
CA ARG A 147 11.42 -6.62 -4.76
C ARG A 147 11.67 -7.86 -5.61
N HIS A 148 10.60 -8.54 -6.01
CA HIS A 148 10.69 -9.74 -6.84
C HIS A 148 11.27 -9.45 -8.21
N MET A 149 10.79 -8.38 -8.86
CA MET A 149 11.31 -7.93 -10.14
C MET A 149 12.79 -7.53 -10.05
N ALA A 150 13.20 -6.83 -8.99
CA ALA A 150 14.59 -6.47 -8.77
C ALA A 150 15.51 -7.70 -8.74
N ASN A 151 15.09 -8.76 -8.03
CA ASN A 151 15.81 -10.03 -7.99
C ASN A 151 15.92 -10.70 -9.37
N LEU A 152 14.82 -10.70 -10.14
CA LEU A 152 14.84 -11.27 -11.50
C LEU A 152 15.76 -10.49 -12.45
N LEU A 153 15.74 -9.16 -12.37
CA LEU A 153 16.60 -8.29 -13.16
C LEU A 153 18.08 -8.43 -12.79
N HIS A 154 18.38 -8.57 -11.49
CA HIS A 154 19.74 -8.75 -11.00
C HIS A 154 20.37 -10.06 -11.49
N ASP A 155 19.60 -11.15 -11.50
CA ASP A 155 20.11 -12.47 -11.88
C ASP A 155 20.28 -12.64 -13.39
N ASP A 156 19.26 -12.28 -14.19
CA ASP A 156 19.24 -12.59 -15.64
C ASP A 156 18.44 -11.56 -16.45
N GLY A 157 18.43 -10.29 -16.03
CA GLY A 157 17.62 -9.26 -16.68
C GLY A 157 17.90 -9.11 -18.18
N GLY A 158 19.17 -9.23 -18.60
CA GLY A 158 19.57 -9.10 -20.00
C GLY A 158 18.88 -10.11 -20.90
N ARG A 159 18.76 -11.36 -20.43
CA ARG A 159 18.02 -12.41 -21.13
C ARG A 159 16.51 -12.20 -21.05
N LEU A 160 15.99 -11.83 -19.87
CA LEU A 160 14.56 -11.60 -19.67
C LEU A 160 14.00 -10.54 -20.62
N LEU A 161 14.75 -9.47 -20.85
CA LEU A 161 14.37 -8.38 -21.75
C LEU A 161 14.96 -8.49 -23.16
N GLN A 162 15.77 -9.53 -23.42
CA GLN A 162 16.42 -9.78 -24.70
C GLN A 162 17.28 -8.60 -25.17
N VAL A 163 18.03 -8.00 -24.23
CA VAL A 163 18.97 -6.91 -24.50
C VAL A 163 20.42 -7.40 -24.46
N PRO A 164 21.29 -6.91 -25.35
CA PRO A 164 22.70 -7.27 -25.35
C PRO A 164 23.54 -6.43 -24.36
N CYS A 165 22.91 -5.53 -23.60
CA CYS A 165 23.60 -4.54 -22.76
C CYS A 165 23.38 -4.79 -21.26
N ALA A 166 24.15 -4.07 -20.44
CA ALA A 166 24.01 -4.13 -18.99
C ALA A 166 22.65 -3.58 -18.53
N ILE A 167 22.14 -4.20 -17.47
CA ILE A 167 20.96 -3.75 -16.74
C ILE A 167 21.39 -3.29 -15.36
N THR A 168 20.83 -2.18 -14.90
CA THR A 168 21.07 -1.67 -13.55
C THR A 168 19.78 -1.20 -12.94
N VAL A 169 19.53 -1.54 -11.68
CA VAL A 169 18.48 -0.92 -10.90
C VAL A 169 19.08 0.29 -10.18
N ASN A 170 18.60 1.48 -10.50
CA ASN A 170 19.06 2.71 -9.89
C ASN A 170 18.38 2.91 -8.53
N PHE A 171 17.05 2.92 -8.50
CA PHE A 171 16.28 3.19 -7.29
C PHE A 171 15.22 2.11 -7.04
N ILE A 172 15.07 1.70 -5.78
CA ILE A 172 13.94 0.90 -5.29
C ILE A 172 13.23 1.68 -4.18
N GLY A 173 12.02 2.17 -4.45
CA GLY A 173 11.18 2.92 -3.51
C GLY A 173 9.97 2.12 -3.05
N LEU A 174 9.97 1.71 -1.78
CA LEU A 174 8.94 0.83 -1.23
C LEU A 174 8.08 1.55 -0.19
N PHE A 175 6.78 1.31 -0.26
CA PHE A 175 5.82 1.69 0.78
C PHE A 175 5.31 0.42 1.44
N ASP A 176 5.68 0.24 2.71
CA ASP A 176 5.15 -0.74 3.65
C ASP A 176 4.93 -2.15 3.05
N THR A 177 6.04 -2.83 2.73
CA THR A 177 6.02 -4.11 2.00
C THR A 177 5.24 -5.20 2.73
N VAL A 178 4.26 -5.79 2.04
CA VAL A 178 3.49 -6.95 2.50
C VAL A 178 3.57 -8.05 1.43
N ALA A 179 4.14 -9.20 1.76
CA ALA A 179 4.33 -10.30 0.81
C ALA A 179 3.01 -11.00 0.44
N ALA A 180 2.19 -11.26 1.44
CA ALA A 180 0.89 -11.88 1.31
C ALA A 180 -0.06 -11.31 2.37
N ILE A 181 -1.32 -11.10 1.98
CA ILE A 181 -2.40 -10.86 2.95
C ILE A 181 -3.05 -12.21 3.16
N ILE A 182 -3.05 -12.69 4.39
CA ILE A 182 -3.65 -13.97 4.75
C ILE A 182 -5.14 -13.86 4.51
N ALA A 183 -5.68 -14.77 3.69
CA ALA A 183 -7.10 -14.91 3.44
C ALA A 183 -7.58 -16.23 4.05
N PRO A 184 -7.91 -16.26 5.36
CA PRO A 184 -8.19 -17.52 6.04
C PRO A 184 -9.50 -18.21 5.58
N LEU A 185 -10.36 -17.52 4.84
CA LEU A 185 -11.50 -18.12 4.13
C LEU A 185 -11.09 -19.03 2.97
N GLN A 186 -9.80 -19.07 2.62
CA GLN A 186 -9.26 -19.78 1.46
C GLN A 186 -8.17 -20.79 1.83
N GLY A 187 -8.04 -21.13 3.12
CA GLY A 187 -7.13 -22.17 3.60
C GLY A 187 -5.69 -21.72 3.87
N ASP A 188 -5.41 -20.41 3.79
CA ASP A 188 -4.14 -19.82 4.20
C ASP A 188 -4.28 -19.29 5.63
N PHE A 189 -3.65 -19.95 6.60
CA PHE A 189 -3.96 -19.77 8.03
C PHE A 189 -2.83 -19.14 8.85
N ASP A 190 -1.65 -18.90 8.29
CA ASP A 190 -0.48 -18.51 9.08
C ASP A 190 0.34 -17.34 8.49
N PRO A 191 0.40 -16.16 9.16
CA PRO A 191 1.31 -15.06 8.79
C PRO A 191 2.78 -15.41 8.92
N ALA A 192 3.09 -16.39 9.77
CA ALA A 192 4.44 -16.70 10.22
C ALA A 192 5.17 -17.69 9.31
N ASP A 193 4.55 -18.12 8.20
CA ASP A 193 5.24 -18.95 7.22
C ASP A 193 6.09 -18.06 6.30
N ASP A 194 7.42 -18.17 6.44
CA ASP A 194 8.43 -17.51 5.60
C ASP A 194 8.35 -17.95 4.12
N ARG A 195 7.51 -18.93 3.79
CA ARG A 195 7.24 -19.35 2.42
C ARG A 195 6.42 -18.29 1.68
N HIS A 196 7.11 -17.28 1.15
CA HIS A 196 6.57 -16.22 0.29
C HIS A 196 6.00 -16.70 -1.07
N GLY A 197 5.49 -17.93 -1.18
CA GLY A 197 4.85 -18.45 -2.39
C GLY A 197 5.76 -18.52 -3.62
N GLY A 198 7.08 -18.64 -3.43
CA GLY A 198 8.06 -18.60 -4.52
C GLY A 198 8.49 -17.19 -4.94
N LEU A 199 8.07 -16.15 -4.22
CA LEU A 199 8.59 -14.79 -4.38
C LEU A 199 10.00 -14.67 -3.80
N ARG A 200 10.84 -13.94 -4.51
CA ARG A 200 12.19 -13.57 -4.07
C ARG A 200 12.17 -12.15 -3.56
N LEU A 201 12.17 -11.96 -2.24
CA LEU A 201 11.95 -10.66 -1.60
C LEU A 201 13.21 -10.04 -1.00
N GLY A 202 14.33 -10.77 -1.04
CA GLY A 202 15.61 -10.35 -0.50
C GLY A 202 16.18 -9.14 -1.24
N LEU A 203 16.57 -8.11 -0.51
CA LEU A 203 17.26 -6.94 -1.05
C LEU A 203 18.73 -7.01 -0.63
N GLY A 204 19.53 -7.74 -1.40
CA GLY A 204 20.96 -7.92 -1.16
C GLY A 204 21.82 -6.73 -1.58
N ALA A 205 23.08 -6.70 -1.13
CA ALA A 205 24.03 -5.68 -1.55
C ALA A 205 24.23 -5.71 -3.08
N GLY A 206 24.18 -4.54 -3.72
CA GLY A 206 24.34 -4.41 -5.17
C GLY A 206 23.08 -4.73 -6.00
N ILE A 207 21.93 -5.05 -5.37
CA ILE A 207 20.68 -5.24 -6.09
C ILE A 207 20.18 -3.94 -6.77
N ALA A 208 20.44 -2.80 -6.13
CA ALA A 208 20.19 -1.46 -6.64
C ALA A 208 21.20 -0.46 -6.07
N ARG A 209 21.36 0.70 -6.72
CA ARG A 209 22.21 1.79 -6.18
C ARG A 209 21.59 2.41 -4.93
N HIS A 210 20.28 2.52 -4.90
CA HIS A 210 19.52 3.10 -3.78
C HIS A 210 18.29 2.25 -3.47
N VAL A 211 18.08 1.93 -2.19
CA VAL A 211 16.91 1.23 -1.68
C VAL A 211 16.34 2.03 -0.52
N VAL A 212 15.05 2.35 -0.60
CA VAL A 212 14.31 3.09 0.41
C VAL A 212 13.01 2.35 0.71
N GLN A 213 12.70 2.19 1.99
CA GLN A 213 11.40 1.69 2.41
C GLN A 213 10.80 2.58 3.50
N LEU A 214 9.61 3.11 3.24
CA LEU A 214 8.79 3.80 4.25
C LEU A 214 7.87 2.78 4.91
N VAL A 215 7.83 2.75 6.24
CA VAL A 215 7.10 1.74 7.02
C VAL A 215 6.08 2.41 7.95
N ALA A 216 4.91 1.79 8.06
CA ALA A 216 3.84 2.24 8.94
C ALA A 216 4.15 1.91 10.41
N ALA A 217 4.29 2.93 11.25
CA ALA A 217 4.51 2.78 12.70
C ALA A 217 3.27 2.24 13.42
N ASP A 218 2.07 2.65 12.99
CA ASP A 218 0.82 2.40 13.71
C ASP A 218 0.01 1.22 13.10
N GLU A 219 0.54 0.54 12.09
CA GLU A 219 -0.11 -0.64 11.51
C GLU A 219 -0.04 -1.82 12.49
N GLN A 220 -1.21 -2.38 12.85
CA GLN A 220 -1.35 -3.43 13.87
C GLN A 220 -2.14 -4.64 13.37
N ARG A 221 -2.59 -4.67 12.10
CA ARG A 221 -3.38 -5.79 11.58
C ARG A 221 -2.54 -7.04 11.47
N HIS A 222 -3.12 -8.14 11.93
CA HIS A 222 -2.51 -9.46 11.85
C HIS A 222 -2.23 -9.92 10.41
N ASN A 223 -3.14 -9.59 9.48
CA ASN A 223 -3.05 -10.02 8.08
C ASN A 223 -2.16 -9.10 7.21
N PHE A 224 -1.43 -8.15 7.81
CA PHE A 224 -0.55 -7.21 7.11
C PHE A 224 0.90 -7.32 7.62
N PRO A 225 1.53 -8.52 7.56
CA PRO A 225 2.90 -8.69 8.00
C PRO A 225 3.86 -7.83 7.16
N LEU A 226 4.78 -7.14 7.84
CA LEU A 226 5.82 -6.34 7.19
C LEU A 226 6.94 -7.26 6.71
N VAL A 227 7.50 -7.00 5.53
CA VAL A 227 8.83 -7.50 5.16
C VAL A 227 9.82 -6.34 5.23
N SER A 228 10.75 -6.40 6.17
CA SER A 228 11.76 -5.35 6.38
C SER A 228 12.74 -5.28 5.22
N SER A 229 13.29 -4.09 4.95
CA SER A 229 14.44 -3.91 4.04
C SER A 229 15.79 -3.99 4.77
N GLY A 230 15.79 -3.93 6.10
CA GLY A 230 16.98 -3.76 6.94
C GLY A 230 17.38 -2.31 7.21
N HIS A 231 16.87 -1.36 6.41
CA HIS A 231 17.12 0.09 6.53
C HIS A 231 15.80 0.88 6.42
N ASP A 232 14.78 0.42 7.15
CA ASP A 232 13.43 0.98 7.07
C ASP A 232 13.32 2.35 7.74
N ILE A 233 12.61 3.28 7.10
CA ILE A 233 12.23 4.59 7.66
C ILE A 233 10.82 4.46 8.22
N VAL A 234 10.72 4.36 9.55
CA VAL A 234 9.45 4.16 10.26
C VAL A 234 8.76 5.51 10.48
N LEU A 235 7.54 5.67 9.97
CA LEU A 235 6.80 6.93 9.96
C LEU A 235 5.40 6.76 10.57
N PRO A 236 4.83 7.82 11.19
CA PRO A 236 3.50 7.75 11.80
C PRO A 236 2.39 7.34 10.82
N GLY A 237 1.38 6.64 11.33
CA GLY A 237 0.22 6.21 10.56
C GLY A 237 0.23 4.72 10.20
N VAL A 238 -0.88 4.30 9.62
CA VAL A 238 -1.14 2.91 9.21
C VAL A 238 -0.76 2.67 7.74
N HIS A 239 -0.91 1.43 7.26
CA HIS A 239 -0.50 1.00 5.91
C HIS A 239 -0.84 1.97 4.77
N SER A 240 -2.11 2.38 4.67
CA SER A 240 -2.59 3.30 3.62
C SER A 240 -2.40 4.78 3.97
N ASN A 241 -2.03 5.11 5.23
CA ASN A 241 -1.43 6.43 5.47
C ASN A 241 -0.08 6.50 4.75
N ILE A 242 0.75 5.45 4.80
CA ILE A 242 2.07 5.43 4.14
C ILE A 242 1.94 5.35 2.61
N GLY A 243 1.15 4.39 2.11
CA GLY A 243 1.04 4.14 0.67
C GLY A 243 0.00 4.94 -0.08
N GLY A 244 -0.88 5.67 0.61
CA GLY A 244 -2.04 6.33 0.02
C GLY A 244 -3.25 5.40 -0.17
N GLY A 245 -4.29 5.94 -0.82
CA GLY A 245 -5.55 5.23 -1.07
C GLY A 245 -6.74 5.73 -0.25
N TYR A 246 -6.51 6.48 0.83
CA TYR A 246 -7.61 7.10 1.60
C TYR A 246 -8.15 8.36 0.89
N PRO A 247 -9.48 8.53 0.79
CA PRO A 247 -10.08 9.77 0.30
C PRO A 247 -9.78 10.95 1.23
N GLU A 248 -10.03 12.17 0.73
CA GLU A 248 -9.73 13.40 1.48
C GLU A 248 -10.33 13.41 2.88
N THR A 249 -11.56 12.88 3.00
CA THR A 249 -12.26 12.64 4.26
C THR A 249 -12.93 11.27 4.20
N SER A 250 -12.79 10.48 5.26
CA SER A 250 -13.44 9.18 5.45
C SER A 250 -14.24 9.18 6.75
N LEU A 251 -15.48 8.69 6.73
CA LEU A 251 -16.21 8.38 7.96
C LEU A 251 -15.79 6.97 8.44
N GLU A 252 -14.96 6.92 9.47
CA GLU A 252 -14.50 5.69 10.10
C GLU A 252 -15.55 5.20 11.09
N GLN A 253 -16.13 4.01 10.86
CA GLN A 253 -17.07 3.34 11.76
C GLN A 253 -16.53 1.97 12.15
N VAL A 254 -15.87 1.87 13.30
CA VAL A 254 -15.04 0.69 13.64
C VAL A 254 -15.35 0.11 15.02
N LEU A 255 -15.30 -1.21 15.10
CA LEU A 255 -15.26 -1.95 16.37
C LEU A 255 -13.81 -2.08 16.83
N LEU A 256 -13.47 -1.44 17.95
CA LEU A 256 -12.10 -1.40 18.49
C LEU A 256 -11.75 -2.65 19.30
N CYS A 257 -12.75 -3.43 19.72
CA CYS A 257 -12.54 -4.71 20.40
C CYS A 257 -13.37 -5.82 19.75
N LYS A 258 -12.95 -7.07 19.96
CA LYS A 258 -13.72 -8.23 19.52
C LYS A 258 -15.11 -8.19 20.16
N PRO A 259 -16.20 -8.32 19.37
CA PRO A 259 -17.55 -8.43 19.93
C PRO A 259 -17.63 -9.56 20.96
N GLN A 260 -18.02 -9.21 22.18
CA GLN A 260 -18.36 -10.20 23.19
C GLN A 260 -19.85 -10.53 23.07
N SER A 261 -20.20 -11.79 23.26
CA SER A 261 -21.57 -12.24 23.07
C SER A 261 -22.07 -13.09 24.23
N GLN A 262 -23.36 -13.00 24.53
CA GLN A 262 -24.06 -13.80 25.53
C GLN A 262 -25.46 -14.18 25.05
N ARG A 263 -25.84 -15.45 25.24
CA ARG A 263 -27.22 -15.90 25.03
C ARG A 263 -28.06 -15.59 26.26
N VAL A 264 -29.22 -14.99 26.03
CA VAL A 264 -30.15 -14.58 27.09
C VAL A 264 -31.61 -14.84 26.69
N PRO A 265 -32.54 -14.93 27.66
CA PRO A 265 -33.97 -14.94 27.36
C PRO A 265 -34.40 -13.68 26.59
N LEU A 266 -35.44 -13.79 25.75
CA LEU A 266 -35.89 -12.69 24.90
C LEU A 266 -36.18 -11.38 25.66
N GLY A 267 -36.75 -11.48 26.87
CA GLY A 267 -37.07 -10.34 27.73
C GLY A 267 -35.90 -9.71 28.49
N ALA A 268 -34.69 -10.29 28.41
CA ALA A 268 -33.52 -9.73 29.09
C ALA A 268 -33.04 -8.44 28.39
N CYS A 269 -32.63 -7.44 29.18
CA CYS A 269 -32.05 -6.20 28.65
C CYS A 269 -30.60 -6.42 28.20
N ALA A 270 -30.24 -5.99 26.98
CA ALA A 270 -28.89 -6.13 26.43
C ALA A 270 -27.81 -5.48 27.31
N ASP A 271 -28.10 -4.33 27.91
CA ASP A 271 -27.15 -3.54 28.70
C ASP A 271 -26.95 -4.10 30.13
N GLN A 272 -27.78 -5.07 30.53
CA GLN A 272 -27.64 -5.80 31.80
C GLN A 272 -26.95 -7.15 31.63
N THR A 273 -26.37 -7.42 30.45
CA THR A 273 -25.66 -8.66 30.19
C THR A 273 -24.23 -8.63 30.73
N ARG A 274 -23.67 -9.81 31.02
CA ARG A 274 -22.24 -9.96 31.36
C ARG A 274 -21.35 -9.53 30.20
N ALA A 275 -21.77 -9.80 28.96
CA ALA A 275 -21.06 -9.33 27.77
C ALA A 275 -20.93 -7.80 27.76
N TYR A 276 -22.02 -7.08 28.03
CA TYR A 276 -21.99 -5.61 28.15
C TYR A 276 -21.09 -5.14 29.29
N ALA A 277 -21.26 -5.71 30.50
CA ALA A 277 -20.46 -5.33 31.67
C ALA A 277 -18.95 -5.50 31.43
N ASN A 278 -18.53 -6.60 30.81
CA ASN A 278 -17.15 -6.85 30.45
C ASN A 278 -16.60 -5.83 29.44
N VAL A 279 -17.38 -5.51 28.41
CA VAL A 279 -16.99 -4.53 27.40
C VAL A 279 -16.92 -3.13 27.99
N ASN A 280 -17.83 -2.78 28.90
CA ASN A 280 -17.81 -1.49 29.59
C ASN A 280 -16.57 -1.36 30.51
N ALA A 281 -16.19 -2.43 31.20
CA ALA A 281 -14.95 -2.45 31.97
C ALA A 281 -13.72 -2.27 31.07
N LEU A 282 -13.68 -2.96 29.91
CA LEU A 282 -12.62 -2.83 28.92
C LEU A 282 -12.56 -1.40 28.33
N PHE A 283 -13.71 -0.81 28.04
CA PHE A 283 -13.82 0.58 27.58
C PHE A 283 -13.18 1.54 28.59
N ALA A 284 -13.58 1.43 29.87
CA ALA A 284 -13.06 2.29 30.93
C ALA A 284 -11.55 2.15 31.13
N SER A 285 -10.98 0.94 30.96
CA SER A 285 -9.55 0.71 31.19
C SER A 285 -8.65 1.07 30.00
N ALA A 286 -9.13 0.92 28.76
CA ALA A 286 -8.27 0.95 27.57
C ALA A 286 -8.71 1.93 26.48
N PHE A 287 -9.96 2.37 26.48
CA PHE A 287 -10.52 3.18 25.38
C PHE A 287 -11.14 4.51 25.84
N ALA A 288 -11.10 4.80 27.14
CA ALA A 288 -11.56 6.06 27.70
C ALA A 288 -10.78 7.24 27.08
N GLY A 289 -11.52 8.26 26.61
CA GLY A 289 -10.93 9.44 25.98
C GLY A 289 -10.60 9.31 24.48
N LEU A 290 -10.78 8.13 23.86
CA LEU A 290 -10.52 7.93 22.43
C LEU A 290 -11.69 8.28 21.52
N GLY A 291 -12.69 9.03 22.02
CA GLY A 291 -13.92 9.32 21.29
C GLY A 291 -14.76 8.09 20.96
N ALA A 292 -14.58 7.00 21.71
CA ALA A 292 -15.29 5.74 21.53
C ALA A 292 -16.45 5.60 22.52
N GLN A 293 -17.37 4.68 22.25
CA GLN A 293 -18.51 4.34 23.09
C GLN A 293 -18.77 2.84 23.11
N VAL A 294 -19.44 2.35 24.15
CA VAL A 294 -19.92 0.97 24.20
C VAL A 294 -21.23 0.88 23.42
N VAL A 295 -21.32 -0.08 22.51
CA VAL A 295 -22.56 -0.38 21.78
C VAL A 295 -22.98 -1.82 22.03
N SER A 296 -24.29 -2.04 22.07
CA SER A 296 -24.91 -3.35 22.17
C SER A 296 -25.90 -3.56 21.03
N TRP A 297 -26.07 -4.80 20.60
CA TRP A 297 -27.10 -5.17 19.63
C TRP A 297 -27.53 -6.63 19.80
N GLU A 298 -28.69 -6.97 19.24
CA GLU A 298 -29.38 -8.23 19.49
C GLU A 298 -29.62 -8.97 18.17
N GLU A 299 -29.49 -10.30 18.21
CA GLU A 299 -29.80 -11.20 17.10
C GLU A 299 -30.73 -12.31 17.59
N ALA A 300 -31.84 -12.51 16.88
CA ALA A 300 -32.79 -13.55 17.21
C ALA A 300 -32.18 -14.94 16.93
N ILE A 301 -32.36 -15.88 17.86
CA ILE A 301 -31.96 -17.27 17.64
C ILE A 301 -33.17 -18.02 17.09
N ALA A 302 -33.05 -18.60 15.90
CA ALA A 302 -34.12 -19.38 15.29
C ALA A 302 -34.28 -20.74 16.01
N GLY A 303 -35.48 -21.01 16.54
CA GLY A 303 -35.85 -22.29 17.16
C GLY A 303 -36.04 -22.22 18.68
N GLY A 304 -36.92 -23.07 19.20
CA GLY A 304 -37.32 -23.14 20.63
C GLY A 304 -38.83 -23.06 20.82
N ARG A 305 -39.35 -23.51 21.96
CA ARG A 305 -40.73 -23.23 22.35
C ARG A 305 -40.86 -21.73 22.71
N HIS A 306 -42.07 -21.16 22.66
CA HIS A 306 -42.29 -19.71 22.89
C HIS A 306 -41.81 -19.25 24.28
N ASP A 307 -41.86 -20.14 25.28
CA ASP A 307 -41.36 -20.00 26.65
C ASP A 307 -39.84 -20.19 26.79
N GLU A 308 -39.16 -20.70 25.75
CA GLU A 308 -37.71 -20.92 25.67
C GLU A 308 -37.03 -19.99 24.65
N ALA A 309 -37.76 -18.98 24.13
CA ALA A 309 -37.22 -18.07 23.13
C ALA A 309 -36.01 -17.30 23.67
N GLN A 310 -34.86 -17.49 23.01
CA GLN A 310 -33.60 -16.84 23.35
C GLN A 310 -33.18 -15.86 22.26
N LYS A 311 -32.37 -14.89 22.66
CA LYS A 311 -31.64 -13.99 21.77
C LYS A 311 -30.15 -14.03 22.09
N GLN A 312 -29.35 -13.72 21.08
CA GLN A 312 -27.93 -13.51 21.22
C GLN A 312 -27.70 -12.00 21.36
N VAL A 313 -27.18 -11.57 22.50
CA VAL A 313 -26.74 -10.19 22.71
C VAL A 313 -25.26 -10.10 22.42
N TYR A 314 -24.85 -9.03 21.77
CA TYR A 314 -23.46 -8.67 21.54
C TYR A 314 -23.18 -7.30 22.14
N ALA A 315 -21.94 -7.09 22.57
CA ALA A 315 -21.42 -5.80 22.99
C ALA A 315 -20.00 -5.61 22.46
N ALA A 316 -19.65 -4.37 22.12
CA ALA A 316 -18.30 -4.00 21.68
C ALA A 316 -18.03 -2.51 21.92
N VAL A 317 -16.74 -2.14 21.90
CA VAL A 317 -16.31 -0.74 21.83
C VAL A 317 -16.37 -0.30 20.37
N TYR A 318 -17.14 0.75 20.11
CA TYR A 318 -17.35 1.33 18.79
C TYR A 318 -16.82 2.75 18.75
N ARG A 319 -16.23 3.13 17.63
CA ARG A 319 -15.84 4.50 17.36
C ARG A 319 -16.35 4.94 16.00
N GLU A 320 -16.87 6.15 15.98
CA GLU A 320 -17.27 6.86 14.77
C GLU A 320 -16.57 8.22 14.74
N ARG A 321 -15.87 8.51 13.65
CA ARG A 321 -15.23 9.83 13.45
C ARG A 321 -14.91 10.07 11.98
N GLU A 322 -14.78 11.33 11.60
CA GLU A 322 -14.19 11.70 10.33
C GLU A 322 -12.66 11.70 10.44
N VAL A 323 -11.99 11.09 9.48
CA VAL A 323 -10.52 11.01 9.40
C VAL A 323 -10.07 11.46 8.02
N ALA A 324 -9.06 12.31 7.99
CA ALA A 324 -8.58 12.95 6.78
C ALA A 324 -7.44 12.14 6.13
N GLY A 325 -7.42 12.06 4.80
CA GLY A 325 -6.49 11.20 4.04
C GLY A 325 -5.12 11.83 3.72
N GLN A 326 -4.91 13.11 4.02
CA GLN A 326 -3.81 13.93 3.49
C GLN A 326 -2.44 13.60 4.09
N LEU A 327 -2.36 12.82 5.17
CA LEU A 327 -1.08 12.39 5.73
C LEU A 327 -0.23 11.60 4.73
N SER A 328 -0.86 10.85 3.81
CA SER A 328 -0.17 10.14 2.73
C SER A 328 0.60 11.06 1.79
N ARG A 329 0.15 12.31 1.62
CA ARG A 329 0.79 13.32 0.77
C ARG A 329 2.13 13.80 1.37
N VAL A 330 2.30 13.71 2.69
CA VAL A 330 3.61 13.91 3.33
C VAL A 330 4.58 12.84 2.85
N TYR A 331 4.15 11.58 2.82
CA TYR A 331 5.00 10.45 2.44
C TYR A 331 5.23 10.33 0.94
N LEU A 332 4.28 10.78 0.12
CA LEU A 332 4.50 11.05 -1.30
C LEU A 332 5.68 12.00 -1.49
N SER A 333 5.65 13.14 -0.79
CA SER A 333 6.67 14.17 -0.85
C SER A 333 8.04 13.66 -0.37
N VAL A 334 8.07 12.91 0.74
CA VAL A 334 9.30 12.27 1.27
C VAL A 334 9.90 11.29 0.25
N MET A 335 9.10 10.35 -0.27
CA MET A 335 9.60 9.36 -1.23
C MET A 335 10.09 10.03 -2.52
N ARG A 336 9.36 11.04 -3.02
CA ARG A 336 9.78 11.82 -4.20
C ARG A 336 11.14 12.47 -3.96
N GLU A 337 11.34 13.13 -2.83
CA GLU A 337 12.60 13.82 -2.51
C GLU A 337 13.77 12.83 -2.39
N LEU A 338 13.57 11.70 -1.71
CA LEU A 338 14.56 10.61 -1.64
C LEU A 338 14.92 10.06 -3.02
N ALA A 339 13.92 9.89 -3.89
CA ALA A 339 14.12 9.41 -5.25
C ALA A 339 14.84 10.45 -6.13
N VAL A 340 14.48 11.73 -6.05
CA VAL A 340 15.16 12.81 -6.79
C VAL A 340 16.62 12.94 -6.39
N ARG A 341 16.93 12.84 -5.08
CA ARG A 341 18.32 12.78 -4.58
C ARG A 341 19.09 11.56 -5.12
N ALA A 342 18.38 10.51 -5.52
CA ALA A 342 18.90 9.32 -6.18
C ALA A 342 18.82 9.38 -7.72
N ASP A 343 18.76 10.58 -8.31
CA ASP A 343 18.70 10.83 -9.77
C ASP A 343 17.42 10.29 -10.45
N VAL A 344 16.33 10.03 -9.70
CA VAL A 344 15.03 9.69 -10.32
C VAL A 344 14.39 10.97 -10.87
N PRO A 345 13.98 11.00 -12.16
CA PRO A 345 13.60 12.22 -12.86
C PRO A 345 12.16 12.68 -12.56
N PHE A 346 11.72 12.66 -11.30
CA PHE A 346 10.36 13.10 -10.96
C PHE A 346 10.19 14.61 -11.12
N GLU A 347 9.13 15.01 -11.81
CA GLU A 347 8.69 16.40 -11.87
C GLU A 347 8.36 16.95 -10.47
N PRO A 348 8.49 18.26 -10.23
CA PRO A 348 8.08 18.90 -8.99
C PRO A 348 6.62 18.61 -8.64
N LEU A 349 6.31 18.57 -7.34
CA LEU A 349 4.91 18.53 -6.90
C LEU A 349 4.21 19.83 -7.35
N GLY A 350 3.19 19.70 -8.21
CA GLY A 350 2.41 20.83 -8.71
C GLY A 350 1.35 21.32 -7.72
N GLY A 351 0.67 22.43 -8.05
CA GLY A 351 -0.42 23.01 -7.24
C GLY A 351 -1.76 22.27 -7.30
N GLN A 352 -1.75 20.99 -7.66
CA GLN A 352 -2.96 20.16 -7.75
C GLN A 352 -3.41 19.74 -6.34
N ALA A 353 -4.72 19.48 -6.19
CA ALA A 353 -5.30 19.13 -4.91
C ALA A 353 -4.68 17.86 -4.32
N GLU A 354 -4.30 16.88 -5.15
CA GLU A 354 -3.70 15.62 -4.72
C GLU A 354 -2.32 15.79 -4.06
N HIS A 355 -1.63 16.90 -4.31
CA HIS A 355 -0.32 17.21 -3.73
C HIS A 355 -0.38 18.18 -2.55
N GLY A 356 -1.53 18.85 -2.37
CA GLY A 356 -1.70 19.89 -1.36
C GLY A 356 -1.72 19.34 0.07
N LEU A 357 -1.03 20.01 0.98
CA LEU A 357 -1.08 19.75 2.42
C LEU A 357 -1.85 20.85 3.15
N PRO A 358 -2.71 20.50 4.13
CA PRO A 358 -3.31 21.49 5.01
C PRO A 358 -2.24 22.15 5.88
N ALA A 359 -2.48 23.42 6.27
CA ALA A 359 -1.50 24.25 6.97
C ALA A 359 -0.94 23.59 8.24
N GLU A 360 -1.79 22.88 8.98
CA GLU A 360 -1.43 22.17 10.22
C GLU A 360 -0.49 20.96 10.00
N LEU A 361 -0.42 20.41 8.77
CA LEU A 361 0.52 19.35 8.42
C LEU A 361 1.86 19.88 7.91
N LEU A 362 2.01 21.18 7.62
CA LEU A 362 3.24 21.72 7.01
C LEU A 362 4.45 21.55 7.93
N GLU A 363 4.31 21.88 9.21
CA GLU A 363 5.41 21.76 10.18
C GLU A 363 5.75 20.29 10.48
N ILE A 364 4.72 19.44 10.60
CA ILE A 364 4.89 17.99 10.75
C ILE A 364 5.61 17.42 9.52
N SER A 365 5.20 17.82 8.32
CA SER A 365 5.84 17.42 7.06
C SER A 365 7.31 17.79 7.06
N ARG A 366 7.66 19.02 7.43
CA ARG A 366 9.05 19.49 7.52
C ARG A 366 9.91 18.62 8.45
N LYS A 367 9.36 18.26 9.63
CA LYS A 367 10.03 17.40 10.61
C LYS A 367 10.22 15.97 10.11
N LEU A 368 9.18 15.39 9.52
CA LEU A 368 9.23 14.05 8.95
C LEU A 368 10.16 13.96 7.74
N HIS A 369 10.27 15.03 6.94
CA HIS A 369 11.29 15.17 5.90
C HIS A 369 12.70 15.15 6.48
N ALA A 370 13.00 16.04 7.44
CA ALA A 370 14.32 16.09 8.06
C ALA A 370 14.76 14.73 8.62
N PHE A 371 13.83 14.00 9.26
CA PHE A 371 14.08 12.65 9.74
C PHE A 371 14.32 11.64 8.62
N ALA A 372 13.42 11.57 7.63
CA ALA A 372 13.53 10.60 6.54
C ALA A 372 14.76 10.83 5.65
N LEU A 373 15.23 12.07 5.55
CA LEU A 373 16.41 12.46 4.78
C LEU A 373 17.72 12.31 5.56
N GLY A 374 17.67 11.85 6.82
CA GLY A 374 18.83 11.62 7.67
C GLY A 374 19.44 12.90 8.26
N GLU A 375 18.71 14.02 8.25
CA GLU A 375 19.13 15.29 8.83
C GLU A 375 18.99 15.29 10.37
N CYS A 376 18.11 14.43 10.91
CA CYS A 376 17.97 14.18 12.34
C CYS A 376 17.71 12.69 12.66
N GLU A 377 18.13 12.25 13.84
CA GLU A 377 18.02 10.84 14.27
C GLU A 377 16.58 10.42 14.65
N GLN A 378 15.71 11.38 14.96
CA GLN A 378 14.32 11.13 15.35
C GLN A 378 13.36 12.12 14.68
N PRO A 379 12.08 11.77 14.50
CA PRO A 379 11.06 12.66 13.94
C PRO A 379 10.88 14.00 14.65
N GLY A 380 11.16 14.10 15.95
CA GLY A 380 11.03 15.35 16.71
C GLY A 380 9.60 15.92 16.79
N LEU A 381 8.58 15.07 16.63
CA LEU A 381 7.17 15.47 16.78
C LEU A 381 6.83 15.71 18.24
N THR A 382 6.24 16.86 18.53
CA THR A 382 5.71 17.24 19.85
C THR A 382 4.48 16.40 20.22
N GLU A 383 4.13 16.36 21.50
CA GLU A 383 2.94 15.64 21.96
C GLU A 383 1.64 16.13 21.30
N ASP A 384 1.53 17.44 21.07
CA ASP A 384 0.38 18.06 20.40
C ASP A 384 0.30 17.68 18.92
N GLU A 385 1.43 17.65 18.21
CA GLU A 385 1.49 17.19 16.81
C GLU A 385 1.17 15.70 16.70
N GLN A 386 1.70 14.86 17.60
CA GLN A 386 1.37 13.44 17.65
C GLN A 386 -0.12 13.23 17.93
N ARG A 387 -0.71 14.04 18.83
CA ARG A 387 -2.15 14.01 19.12
C ARG A 387 -2.97 14.43 17.90
N LEU A 388 -2.58 15.51 17.23
CA LEU A 388 -3.20 15.95 15.99
C LEU A 388 -3.23 14.84 14.94
N LEU A 389 -2.09 14.17 14.72
CA LEU A 389 -2.00 13.03 13.80
C LEU A 389 -2.97 11.92 14.21
N ARG A 390 -2.93 11.47 15.47
CA ARG A 390 -3.81 10.40 15.97
C ARG A 390 -5.28 10.73 15.83
N ASP A 391 -5.67 11.97 16.12
CA ASP A 391 -7.07 12.37 16.21
C ASP A 391 -7.68 12.62 14.83
N ARG A 392 -6.91 13.18 13.88
CA ARG A 392 -7.43 13.64 12.58
C ARG A 392 -6.92 12.90 11.35
N TYR A 393 -5.77 12.24 11.40
CA TYR A 393 -5.09 11.75 10.19
C TYR A 393 -4.74 10.25 10.21
N VAL A 394 -4.48 9.67 11.38
CA VAL A 394 -4.17 8.24 11.51
C VAL A 394 -5.46 7.44 11.57
N HIS A 395 -5.68 6.59 10.57
CA HIS A 395 -6.86 5.72 10.47
C HIS A 395 -6.73 4.50 11.39
N ALA A 396 -7.86 3.96 11.86
CA ALA A 396 -7.91 2.68 12.56
C ALA A 396 -7.99 1.52 11.58
N SER A 397 -6.85 1.23 10.94
CA SER A 397 -6.78 0.08 10.04
C SER A 397 -7.10 -1.22 10.77
N ALA A 398 -6.62 -1.39 12.01
CA ALA A 398 -6.90 -2.55 12.84
C ALA A 398 -8.25 -2.40 13.58
N ASN A 399 -9.20 -3.28 13.25
CA ASN A 399 -10.55 -3.30 13.84
C ASN A 399 -11.20 -4.68 13.72
N TRP A 400 -12.28 -4.86 14.48
CA TRP A 400 -13.07 -6.08 14.56
C TRP A 400 -14.38 -5.98 13.76
N ASN A 401 -14.39 -5.24 12.66
CA ASN A 401 -15.53 -5.29 11.73
C ASN A 401 -15.49 -6.62 10.95
N ALA A 402 -16.60 -7.36 10.90
CA ALA A 402 -16.67 -8.62 10.15
C ALA A 402 -17.02 -8.39 8.68
N LEU A 403 -16.55 -9.29 7.82
CA LEU A 403 -16.88 -9.29 6.38
C LEU A 403 -18.39 -9.54 6.19
N LYS A 404 -19.08 -8.69 5.41
CA LYS A 404 -20.54 -8.69 5.08
C LYS A 404 -21.48 -7.86 5.97
N GLY A 405 -20.99 -6.85 6.69
CA GLY A 405 -21.87 -5.97 7.48
C GLY A 405 -22.53 -6.67 8.68
N LEU A 406 -22.17 -7.93 8.93
CA LEU A 406 -22.53 -8.65 10.13
C LEU A 406 -21.57 -8.18 11.23
N ARG A 407 -22.09 -7.59 12.30
CA ARG A 407 -21.30 -7.33 13.51
C ARG A 407 -21.03 -8.61 14.31
N ASN A 408 -21.42 -9.77 13.77
CA ASN A 408 -21.56 -11.04 14.46
C ASN A 408 -20.66 -12.10 13.82
N SER A 409 -19.58 -12.47 14.52
CA SER A 409 -18.82 -13.67 14.18
C SER A 409 -18.13 -14.26 15.41
N VAL A 410 -18.24 -15.58 15.57
CA VAL A 410 -17.44 -16.37 16.52
C VAL A 410 -16.07 -16.73 15.92
N LEU A 411 -15.96 -16.75 14.58
CA LEU A 411 -14.76 -17.13 13.85
C LEU A 411 -13.87 -15.92 13.58
N ASP A 412 -12.62 -16.00 14.04
CA ASP A 412 -11.61 -14.95 13.84
C ASP A 412 -11.30 -14.66 12.36
N VAL A 413 -11.47 -15.70 11.53
CA VAL A 413 -11.27 -15.70 10.07
C VAL A 413 -12.14 -14.67 9.33
N LEU A 414 -13.26 -14.26 9.93
CA LEU A 414 -14.17 -13.28 9.34
C LEU A 414 -13.81 -11.82 9.67
N PHE A 415 -12.81 -11.59 10.54
CA PHE A 415 -12.28 -10.27 10.88
C PHE A 415 -10.96 -10.02 10.14
N ILE A 416 -11.05 -9.60 8.87
CA ILE A 416 -9.86 -9.37 8.01
C ILE A 416 -8.92 -8.32 8.60
N ASN A 417 -9.46 -7.32 9.28
CA ASN A 417 -8.71 -6.22 9.88
C ASN A 417 -8.34 -6.46 11.34
N ARG A 418 -8.45 -7.70 11.85
CA ARG A 418 -8.20 -7.96 13.28
C ARG A 418 -6.77 -7.52 13.69
N PRO A 419 -6.62 -6.88 14.86
CA PRO A 419 -5.31 -6.62 15.44
C PRO A 419 -4.54 -7.93 15.70
N GLY A 420 -3.21 -7.90 15.56
CA GLY A 420 -2.33 -8.97 16.02
C GLY A 420 -2.24 -8.99 17.55
N ALA A 421 -2.24 -10.18 18.15
CA ALA A 421 -2.21 -10.32 19.62
C ALA A 421 -0.95 -9.70 20.25
N GLU A 422 0.19 -9.86 19.58
CA GLU A 422 1.51 -9.33 20.00
C GLU A 422 1.93 -8.11 19.13
N GLY A 423 0.96 -7.47 18.47
CA GLY A 423 1.21 -6.44 17.47
C GLY A 423 1.46 -6.99 16.06
N ARG A 424 2.02 -6.15 15.19
CA ARG A 424 2.28 -6.49 13.78
C ARG A 424 3.44 -7.46 13.64
N VAL A 425 3.26 -8.51 12.84
CA VAL A 425 4.33 -9.44 12.47
C VAL A 425 5.32 -8.73 11.54
N VAL A 426 6.62 -8.85 11.84
CA VAL A 426 7.70 -8.29 11.04
C VAL A 426 8.66 -9.41 10.64
N HIS A 427 8.79 -9.62 9.34
CA HIS A 427 9.75 -10.53 8.72
C HIS A 427 11.03 -9.77 8.39
N ALA A 428 12.18 -10.38 8.71
CA ALA A 428 13.47 -9.82 8.34
C ALA A 428 13.64 -9.78 6.81
N ASN A 429 14.60 -8.98 6.32
CA ASN A 429 14.96 -9.01 4.91
C ASN A 429 15.50 -10.42 4.55
N PRO A 430 14.84 -11.20 3.68
CA PRO A 430 15.22 -12.59 3.43
C PRO A 430 16.40 -12.62 2.45
N LEU A 431 17.59 -12.32 2.97
CA LEU A 431 18.85 -12.44 2.25
C LEU A 431 19.13 -13.94 2.01
N ALA A 432 19.35 -14.30 0.74
CA ALA A 432 19.70 -15.65 0.33
C ALA A 432 21.17 -15.98 0.65
#